data_AF-A0A846MD22-F1
#
_entry.id   AF-A0A846MD22-F1
#
_cell.length_a   1.000
_cell.length_b   1.000
_cell.length_c   1.000
_cell.angle_alpha   90.00
_cell.angle_beta   90.00
_cell.angle_gamma   90.00
#
_symmetry.space_group_name_H-M   'P 1'
#
loop_
_entity.id
_entity.type
_entity.pdbx_description
1 polymer ?
#
loop_
_entity_poly.entity_id
_entity_poly.type
_entity_poly.pdbx_seq_one_letter_code
_entity_poly.pdbx_strand_id
1 'polypeptide(L)' 'MIQNEILTLIEQKRMELVEIVAKNGLNSAAAIQISKELDSLLNAYNRQKRKQKSASQS' A
#
# COMPACT_ATOMS: atom_id res chain seq x y z
N MET A 1 -4.65 16.50 -3.73
CA MET A 1 -5.06 16.01 -2.39
C MET A 1 -5.09 14.48 -2.30
N ILE A 2 -5.79 13.75 -3.20
CA ILE A 2 -5.92 12.26 -3.17
C ILE A 2 -4.57 11.49 -3.12
N GLN A 3 -3.52 12.02 -3.77
CA GLN A 3 -2.21 11.35 -3.79
C GLN A 3 -1.56 11.26 -2.40
N ASN A 4 -1.77 12.27 -1.54
CA ASN A 4 -1.23 12.28 -0.19
C ASN A 4 -1.99 11.31 0.72
N GLU A 5 -3.30 11.14 0.49
CA GLU A 5 -4.12 10.21 1.27
C GLU A 5 -3.74 8.75 1.04
N ILE A 6 -3.56 8.35 -0.23
CA ILE A 6 -3.07 7.00 -0.56
C ILE A 6 -1.68 6.75 0.03
N LEU A 7 -0.79 7.74 0.01
CA LEU A 7 0.54 7.61 0.62
C LEU A 7 0.46 7.45 2.13
N THR A 8 -0.40 8.20 2.82
CA THR A 8 -0.65 8.04 4.25
C THR A 8 -1.15 6.63 4.58
N LEU A 9 -2.10 6.10 3.80
CA LEU A 9 -2.63 4.74 4.00
C LEU A 9 -1.55 3.66 3.77
N ILE A 10 -0.66 3.85 2.79
CA ILE A 10 0.48 2.96 2.54
C ILE A 10 1.40 2.91 3.76
N GLU A 11 1.77 4.07 4.31
CA GLU A 11 2.68 4.13 5.46
C GLU A 11 2.03 3.58 6.73
N GLN A 12 0.75 3.85 6.97
CA GLN A 12 0.00 3.24 8.07
C GLN A 12 -0.01 1.71 7.97
N LYS A 13 -0.35 1.18 6.79
CA LYS A 13 -0.42 -0.26 6.55
C LYS A 13 0.95 -0.94 6.60
N ARG A 14 2.03 -0.24 6.22
CA ARG A 14 3.42 -0.71 6.43
C ARG A 14 3.77 -0.87 7.90
N MET A 15 3.44 0.11 8.74
CA MET A 15 3.68 0.01 10.18
C MET A 15 2.89 -1.15 10.79
N GLU A 16 1.61 -1.28 10.42
CA GLU A 16 0.76 -2.38 10.85
C GLU A 16 1.34 -3.75 10.46
N LEU A 17 1.87 -3.88 9.24
CA LEU A 17 2.51 -5.11 8.77
C LEU A 17 3.75 -5.45 9.62
N VAL A 18 4.60 -4.47 9.92
CA VAL A 18 5.79 -4.68 10.75
C VAL A 18 5.40 -5.18 12.14
N GLU A 19 4.40 -4.54 12.76
CA GLU A 19 3.89 -4.94 14.08
C GLU A 19 3.30 -6.36 14.07
N ILE A 20 2.47 -6.69 13.08
CA ILE A 20 1.86 -8.02 12.97
C ILE A 20 2.93 -9.08 12.70
N VAL A 21 3.91 -8.81 11.83
CA VAL A 21 5.01 -9.75 11.56
C VAL A 21 5.85 -9.98 12.82
N ALA A 22 6.15 -8.92 13.58
CA ALA A 22 6.88 -9.04 14.83
C ALA A 22 6.12 -9.86 15.88
N LYS A 23 4.78 -9.76 15.92
CA LYS A 23 3.94 -10.46 16.90
C LYS A 23 3.60 -11.90 16.50
N ASN A 24 3.27 -12.12 15.23
CA ASN A 24 2.63 -13.35 14.75
C ASN A 24 3.52 -14.14 13.77
N GLY A 25 4.62 -13.55 13.31
CA GLY A 25 5.46 -14.10 12.26
C GLY A 25 4.90 -13.83 10.86
N LEU A 26 5.82 -13.83 9.87
CA LEU A 26 5.54 -13.47 8.48
C LEU A 26 4.52 -14.39 7.80
N ASN A 27 4.51 -15.67 8.16
CA ASN A 27 3.62 -16.67 7.55
C ASN A 27 2.25 -16.76 8.24
N SER A 28 1.98 -15.91 9.23
CA SER A 28 0.66 -15.87 9.86
C SER A 28 -0.41 -15.40 8.88
N ALA A 29 -1.63 -15.92 9.03
CA ALA A 29 -2.76 -15.48 8.22
C ALA A 29 -2.98 -13.96 8.31
N ALA A 30 -2.75 -13.38 9.50
CA ALA A 30 -2.82 -11.93 9.72
C ALA A 30 -1.77 -11.16 8.91
N ALA A 31 -0.50 -11.59 8.95
CA ALA A 31 0.57 -10.93 8.17
C ALA A 31 0.31 -11.03 6.66
N ILE A 32 -0.16 -12.19 6.20
CA ILE A 32 -0.51 -12.41 4.78
C ILE A 32 -1.67 -11.50 4.36
N GLN A 33 -2.70 -11.35 5.21
CA GLN A 33 -3.82 -10.46 4.92
C GLN A 33 -3.37 -9.01 4.81
N ILE A 34 -2.61 -8.50 5.79
CA ILE A 34 -2.11 -7.13 5.76
C ILE A 34 -1.19 -6.90 4.56
N SER A 35 -0.34 -7.86 4.21
CA SER A 35 0.50 -7.77 3.00
C SER A 35 -0.33 -7.58 1.74
N LYS A 36 -1.46 -8.31 1.60
CA LYS A 36 -2.36 -8.17 0.44
C LYS A 36 -3.05 -6.80 0.39
N GLU A 37 -3.44 -6.27 1.55
CA GLU A 37 -4.01 -4.93 1.66
C GLU A 37 -2.99 -3.86 1.26
N LEU A 38 -1.75 -3.97 1.76
CA LEU A 38 -0.65 -3.09 1.40
C LEU A 38 -0.35 -3.13 -0.11
N ASP A 39 -0.27 -4.32 -0.70
CA ASP A 39 -0.08 -4.49 -2.14
C ASP A 39 -1.19 -3.84 -2.96
N SER A 40 -2.44 -3.91 -2.48
CA SER A 40 -3.58 -3.27 -3.14
C SER A 40 -3.46 -1.75 -3.15
N LEU A 41 -3.00 -1.15 -2.05
CA LEU A 41 -2.74 0.29 -1.94
C LEU A 41 -1.59 0.73 -2.84
N LEU A 42 -0.47 -0.02 -2.85
CA LEU A 42 0.67 0.25 -3.73
C LEU A 42 0.26 0.18 -5.21
N ASN A 43 -0.54 -0.81 -5.57
CA ASN A 43 -1.06 -0.95 -6.93
C ASN A 43 -1.99 0.20 -7.31
N ALA A 44 -2.85 0.67 -6.40
CA ALA A 44 -3.70 1.84 -6.63
C ALA A 44 -2.88 3.11 -6.86
N TYR A 45 -1.88 3.35 -6.01
CA TYR A 45 -0.94 4.47 -6.17
C TYR A 45 -0.23 4.42 -7.52
N ASN A 46 0.32 3.26 -7.88
CA ASN A 46 1.03 3.07 -9.14
C ASN A 46 0.14 3.31 -10.36
N ARG A 47 -1.12 2.83 -10.33
CA ARG A 47 -2.10 3.11 -11.39
C ARG A 47 -2.40 4.59 -11.51
N GLN A 48 -2.58 5.30 -10.40
CA GLN A 48 -2.82 6.75 -10.41
C GLN A 48 -1.63 7.51 -10.99
N LYS A 49 -0.40 7.17 -10.59
CA LYS A 49 0.83 7.77 -11.11
C LYS A 49 1.01 7.53 -12.62
N ARG A 50 0.64 6.34 -13.10
CA ARG A 50 0.65 6.03 -14.55
C ARG A 50 -0.37 6.87 -15.33
N LYS A 51 -1.59 7.05 -14.81
CA LYS A 51 -2.62 7.90 -15.43
C LYS A 51 -2.20 9.37 -15.53
N GLN A 52 -1.48 9.89 -14.54
CA GLN A 52 -0.95 11.27 -14.57
C GLN A 52 0.13 11.45 -15.64
N LYS A 53 1.00 10.44 -15.84
CA LYS A 53 2.02 10.46 -16.90
C LYS A 53 1.44 10.42 -18.31
N SER A 54 0.34 9.70 -18.53
CA SER A 54 -0.32 9.67 -19.84
C SER A 54 -1.09 10.96 -20.17
N ALA A 55 -1.51 11.74 -19.18
CA ALA A 55 -2.24 13.00 -19.38
C ALA A 55 -1.34 14.24 -19.54
N SER A 56 -0.02 14.09 -19.38
CA SER A 56 0.98 15.17 -19.53
C SER A 56 1.80 15.05 -20.83
N GLN A 57 1.46 14.10 -21.71
CA GLN A 57 2.04 13.91 -23.05
C GLN A 57 1.00 14.03 -24.18
N SER A 58 -0.10 14.76 -23.96
CA SER A 58 -1.14 15.01 -24.99
C SER A 58 -1.46 16.50 -25.08
#